data_AF-A0A291PG12-F1
#
_entry.id   AF-A0A291PG12-F1
#
_cell.length_a   1.000
_cell.length_b   1.000
_cell.length_c   1.000
_cell.angle_alpha   90.00
_cell.angle_beta   90.00
_cell.angle_gamma   90.00
#
_symmetry.space_group_name_H-M   'P 1'
#
loop_
_entity.id
_entity.type
_entity.pdbx_description
1 polymer ?
#
loop_
_entity_poly.entity_id
_entity_poly.type
_entity_poly.pdbx_seq_one_letter_code
_entity_poly.pdbx_strand_id
1 'polypeptide(L)'
;MGYPNKLASLTDEQRALMVREYLAGATCEALSRKYGCRPHTLREYIKRSVPPGQYRHGSALVITDAVLKKAKELSRDGVARKDVAERLGVNLKTLEDAFRRRGQTLSAKPFRTRHETLSIIVDCIKAGLSQEEMAKRAGITEASLTTNKYYRDAIKLVGSTQKPEPTKPKPVNIADLSQDERNAIAANAMWRGLERWRGVNR
;
A
#
# COMPACT_ATOMS: atom_id res chain seq x y z
N MET A 1 -16.58 12.76 54.12
CA MET A 1 -17.35 13.88 53.54
C MET A 1 -17.57 13.65 52.05
N GLY A 2 -18.81 13.35 51.64
CA GLY A 2 -19.17 13.34 50.22
C GLY A 2 -19.17 14.77 49.70
N TYR A 3 -18.41 15.05 48.65
CA TYR A 3 -18.44 16.38 48.04
C TYR A 3 -19.78 16.53 47.31
N PRO A 4 -20.47 17.67 47.44
CA PRO A 4 -21.74 17.89 46.77
C PRO A 4 -21.58 17.71 45.27
N ASN A 5 -22.48 16.94 44.66
CA ASN A 5 -22.48 16.69 43.24
C ASN A 5 -22.89 17.97 42.50
N LYS A 6 -21.94 18.88 42.29
CA LYS A 6 -22.15 20.19 41.65
C LYS A 6 -22.72 20.08 40.23
N LEU A 7 -22.66 18.90 39.63
CA LEU A 7 -23.27 18.63 38.33
C LEU A 7 -24.80 18.56 38.41
N ALA A 8 -25.36 18.19 39.57
CA ALA A 8 -26.80 18.19 39.82
C ALA A 8 -27.37 19.62 39.93
N SER A 9 -26.57 20.58 40.38
CA SER A 9 -26.95 22.00 40.52
C SER A 9 -26.83 22.81 39.24
N LEU A 10 -26.29 22.25 38.14
CA LEU A 10 -26.21 22.96 36.85
C LEU A 10 -27.58 22.98 36.17
N THR A 11 -27.90 24.09 35.52
CA THR A 11 -29.09 24.16 34.66
C THR A 11 -28.91 23.30 33.41
N ASP A 12 -30.01 22.89 32.78
CA ASP A 12 -29.95 22.07 31.57
C ASP A 12 -29.25 22.81 30.41
N GLU A 13 -29.39 24.14 30.35
CA GLU A 13 -28.67 24.99 29.40
C GLU A 13 -27.14 24.93 29.62
N GLN A 14 -26.69 24.99 30.88
CA GLN A 14 -25.28 24.88 31.21
C GLN A 14 -24.72 23.50 30.86
N ARG A 15 -25.51 22.44 31.04
CA ARG A 15 -25.12 21.08 30.64
C ARG A 15 -25.01 20.95 29.13
N ALA A 16 -25.95 21.51 28.37
CA ALA A 16 -25.91 21.51 26.90
C ALA A 16 -24.69 22.28 26.36
N LEU A 17 -24.39 23.45 26.94
CA LEU A 17 -23.18 24.22 26.61
C LEU A 17 -21.90 23.43 26.91
N MET A 18 -21.83 22.75 28.06
CA MET A 18 -20.69 21.90 28.41
C MET A 18 -20.47 20.77 27.40
N VAL A 19 -21.54 20.11 26.93
CA VAL A 19 -21.43 19.07 25.88
C VAL A 19 -20.99 19.68 24.55
N ARG A 20 -21.51 20.86 24.19
CA ARG A 20 -21.10 21.57 22.97
C ARG A 20 -19.62 21.95 22.99
N GLU A 21 -19.13 22.49 24.11
CA GLU A 21 -17.71 22.83 24.28
C GLU A 21 -16.80 21.60 24.25
N TYR A 22 -17.28 20.48 24.82
CA TYR A 22 -16.58 19.20 24.69
C TYR A 22 -16.49 18.76 23.23
N LEU A 23 -17.60 18.77 22.48
CA LEU A 23 -17.59 18.41 21.06
C LEU A 23 -16.71 19.36 20.23
N ALA A 24 -16.63 20.63 20.62
CA ALA A 24 -15.75 21.62 20.00
C ALA A 24 -14.25 21.39 20.29
N GLY A 25 -13.90 20.55 21.27
CA GLY A 25 -12.51 20.18 21.53
C GLY A 25 -12.08 20.32 22.99
N ALA A 26 -12.85 20.98 23.85
CA ALA A 26 -12.42 21.26 25.23
C ALA A 26 -12.13 19.97 26.03
N THR A 27 -11.09 19.96 26.85
CA THR A 27 -10.76 18.80 27.68
C THR A 27 -11.69 18.71 28.90
N CYS A 28 -11.93 17.49 29.41
CA CYS A 28 -12.68 17.30 30.65
C CYS A 28 -12.08 18.09 31.82
N GLU A 29 -10.76 18.29 31.82
CA GLU A 29 -10.08 19.08 32.86
C GLU A 29 -10.37 20.58 32.75
N ALA A 30 -10.30 21.15 31.54
CA ALA A 30 -10.67 22.54 31.31
C ALA A 30 -12.14 22.80 31.70
N LEU A 31 -13.04 21.89 31.29
CA LEU A 31 -14.46 21.96 31.66
C LEU A 31 -14.66 21.79 33.17
N SER A 32 -13.91 20.90 33.82
CA SER A 32 -14.00 20.69 35.27
C SER A 32 -13.64 21.96 36.05
N ARG A 33 -12.62 22.71 35.61
CA ARG A 33 -12.24 24.00 36.20
C ARG A 33 -13.30 25.08 35.94
N LYS A 34 -13.81 25.15 34.70
CA LYS A 34 -14.80 26.15 34.29
C LYS A 34 -16.15 26.01 35.01
N TYR A 35 -16.66 24.79 35.10
CA TYR A 35 -17.97 24.51 35.72
C TYR A 35 -17.84 24.12 37.21
N GLY A 36 -16.61 23.97 37.72
CA GLY A 36 -16.32 23.58 39.09
C GLY A 36 -16.79 22.16 39.45
N CYS A 37 -16.94 21.28 38.46
CA CYS A 37 -17.35 19.90 38.66
C CYS A 37 -16.12 19.00 38.83
N ARG A 38 -16.30 17.85 39.50
CA ARG A 38 -15.24 16.84 39.58
C ARG A 38 -14.97 16.24 38.18
N PRO A 39 -13.70 16.08 37.76
CA PRO A 39 -13.37 15.53 36.44
C PRO A 39 -14.00 14.16 36.17
N HIS A 40 -14.05 13.27 37.18
CA HIS A 40 -14.67 11.95 37.06
C HIS A 40 -16.18 12.03 36.79
N THR A 41 -16.90 12.85 37.55
CA THR A 41 -18.35 13.02 37.39
C THR A 41 -18.70 13.62 36.03
N LEU A 42 -17.92 14.62 35.61
CA LEU A 42 -18.05 15.25 34.30
C LEU A 42 -17.78 14.24 33.17
N ARG A 43 -16.78 13.38 33.35
CA ARG A 43 -16.45 12.30 32.41
C ARG A 43 -17.62 11.33 32.23
N GLU A 44 -18.19 10.84 33.32
CA GLU A 44 -19.35 9.93 33.28
C GLU A 44 -20.58 10.58 32.66
N TYR A 45 -20.82 11.86 32.95
CA TYR A 45 -21.92 12.61 32.34
C TYR A 45 -21.73 12.74 30.83
N ILE A 46 -20.58 13.24 30.38
CA ILE A 46 -20.30 13.43 28.95
C ILE A 46 -20.35 12.09 28.20
N LYS A 47 -19.87 11.00 28.79
CA LYS A 47 -19.96 9.65 28.21
C LYS A 47 -21.40 9.23 27.92
N ARG A 48 -22.35 9.64 28.76
CA ARG A 48 -23.79 9.33 28.59
C ARG A 48 -24.51 10.32 27.66
N SER A 49 -24.06 11.57 27.62
CA SER A 49 -24.72 12.65 26.89
C SER A 49 -24.25 12.83 25.45
N VAL A 50 -23.06 12.32 25.09
CA VAL A 50 -22.48 12.41 23.75
C VAL A 50 -22.87 11.18 22.92
N PRO A 51 -23.17 11.32 21.61
CA PRO A 51 -23.45 10.19 20.73
C PRO A 51 -22.36 9.09 20.80
N PRO A 52 -22.74 7.81 20.68
CA PRO A 52 -21.78 6.71 20.70
C PRO A 52 -20.71 6.94 19.61
N GLY A 53 -19.43 6.76 19.98
CA GLY A 53 -18.29 7.00 19.10
C GLY A 53 -17.73 8.42 19.10
N GLN A 54 -18.44 9.42 19.63
CA GLN A 54 -17.94 10.80 19.77
C GLN A 54 -17.31 11.07 21.15
N TYR A 55 -17.50 10.17 22.11
CA TYR A 55 -16.87 10.25 23.42
C TYR A 55 -15.35 9.99 23.33
N ARG A 56 -14.56 10.95 23.82
CA ARG A 56 -13.10 10.92 23.86
C ARG A 56 -12.65 10.41 25.23
N HIS A 57 -12.14 9.18 25.29
CA HIS A 57 -11.44 8.68 26.48
C HIS A 57 -10.25 9.60 26.82
N GLY A 58 -9.97 9.75 28.13
CA GLY A 58 -9.13 10.82 28.69
C GLY A 58 -7.80 11.09 27.97
N SER A 59 -7.40 12.37 27.96
CA SER A 59 -6.17 12.92 27.38
C SER A 59 -5.89 12.60 25.90
N ALA A 60 -6.89 12.17 25.13
CA ALA A 60 -6.73 12.15 23.68
C ALA A 60 -6.57 13.60 23.20
N LEU A 61 -5.32 14.00 22.95
CA LEU A 61 -4.97 15.23 22.25
C LEU A 61 -5.92 15.33 21.04
N VAL A 62 -6.65 16.44 20.93
CA VAL A 62 -7.60 16.62 19.83
C VAL A 62 -6.78 16.77 18.57
N ILE A 63 -6.68 15.68 17.82
CA ILE A 63 -6.15 15.74 16.47
C ILE A 63 -7.24 16.43 15.64
N THR A 64 -7.05 17.73 15.44
CA THR A 64 -7.92 18.54 14.60
C THR A 64 -7.79 18.11 13.14
N ASP A 65 -8.79 18.47 12.33
CA ASP A 65 -8.78 18.21 10.89
C ASP A 65 -7.56 18.82 10.21
N ALA A 66 -7.10 19.97 10.71
CA ALA A 66 -5.89 20.63 10.24
C ALA A 66 -4.63 19.79 10.48
N VAL A 67 -4.52 19.14 11.65
CA VAL A 67 -3.39 18.25 11.98
C VAL A 67 -3.42 17.01 11.08
N LEU A 68 -4.60 16.45 10.82
CA LEU A 68 -4.73 15.30 9.91
C LEU A 68 -4.40 15.67 8.46
N LYS A 69 -4.82 16.86 8.01
CA LYS A 69 -4.47 17.36 6.67
C LYS A 69 -2.96 17.49 6.51
N LYS A 70 -2.28 18.11 7.48
CA LYS A 70 -0.81 18.21 7.51
C LYS A 70 -0.13 16.84 7.57
N ALA A 71 -0.65 15.92 8.39
CA ALA A 71 -0.14 14.55 8.46
C ALA A 71 -0.24 13.83 7.11
N LYS A 72 -1.33 14.06 6.37
CA LYS A 72 -1.55 13.47 5.04
C LYS A 72 -0.63 14.06 3.98
N GLU A 73 -0.35 15.36 4.04
CA GLU A 73 0.62 16.03 3.16
C GLU A 73 2.03 15.46 3.40
N LEU A 74 2.50 15.44 4.66
CA LEU A 74 3.81 14.86 5.01
C LEU A 74 3.92 13.37 4.61
N SER A 75 2.82 12.62 4.72
CA SER A 75 2.79 11.22 4.28
C SER A 75 2.87 11.07 2.77
N ARG A 76 2.39 12.05 1.98
CA ARG A 76 2.53 12.06 0.51
C ARG A 76 3.96 12.36 0.08
N ASP A 77 4.66 13.17 0.87
CA ASP A 77 6.09 13.45 0.68
C ASP A 77 6.99 12.26 1.04
N GLY A 78 6.40 11.12 1.43
CA GLY A 78 7.11 9.89 1.75
C GLY A 78 7.80 9.90 3.11
N VAL A 79 7.49 10.88 3.98
CA VAL A 79 8.02 10.94 5.35
C VAL A 79 7.51 9.73 6.14
N ALA A 80 8.39 9.10 6.92
CA ALA A 80 8.02 7.95 7.73
C ALA A 80 6.97 8.35 8.80
N ARG A 81 6.02 7.47 9.08
CA ARG A 81 4.89 7.76 10.00
C ARG A 81 5.36 8.23 11.38
N LYS A 82 6.46 7.66 11.88
CA LYS A 82 7.04 8.00 13.18
C LYS A 82 7.49 9.46 13.20
N ASP A 83 8.19 9.90 12.15
CA ASP A 83 8.68 11.27 12.02
C ASP A 83 7.52 12.26 11.80
N VAL A 84 6.47 11.84 11.08
CA VAL A 84 5.24 12.64 10.96
C VAL A 84 4.60 12.88 12.33
N ALA A 85 4.50 11.84 13.15
CA ALA A 85 3.93 11.93 14.48
C ALA A 85 4.76 12.85 15.39
N GLU A 86 6.09 12.72 15.35
CA GLU A 86 7.02 13.54 16.12
C GLU A 86 6.96 15.03 15.70
N ARG A 87 6.97 15.32 14.40
CA ARG A 87 6.84 16.71 13.88
C ARG A 87 5.53 17.37 14.27
N LEU A 88 4.47 16.59 14.47
CA LEU A 88 3.16 17.08 14.88
C LEU A 88 2.99 17.12 16.40
N GLY A 89 3.95 16.61 17.17
CA GLY A 89 3.86 16.51 18.63
C GLY A 89 2.76 15.54 19.09
N VAL A 90 2.46 14.52 18.30
CA VAL A 90 1.39 13.56 18.56
C VAL A 90 1.96 12.16 18.73
N ASN A 91 1.40 11.37 19.64
CA ASN A 91 1.74 9.95 19.74
C ASN A 91 1.32 9.21 18.45
N LEU A 92 2.22 8.40 17.88
CA LEU A 92 1.98 7.62 16.66
C LEU A 92 0.68 6.81 16.73
N LYS A 93 0.41 6.13 17.86
CA LYS A 93 -0.80 5.31 18.03
C LYS A 93 -2.06 6.17 17.99
N THR A 94 -2.03 7.35 18.62
CA THR A 94 -3.15 8.29 18.61
C THR A 94 -3.41 8.83 17.21
N LEU A 95 -2.34 9.11 16.46
CA LEU A 95 -2.43 9.53 15.06
C LEU A 95 -3.06 8.41 14.20
N GLU A 96 -2.58 7.18 14.31
CA GLU A 96 -3.14 6.03 13.59
C GLU A 96 -4.61 5.76 13.93
N ASP A 97 -4.98 5.82 15.21
CA ASP A 97 -6.36 5.66 15.65
C ASP A 97 -7.26 6.77 15.10
N ALA A 98 -6.78 8.02 15.02
CA ALA A 98 -7.54 9.12 14.46
C ALA A 98 -7.79 8.97 12.95
N PHE A 99 -6.79 8.48 12.20
CA PHE A 99 -6.98 8.11 10.79
C PHE A 99 -8.00 6.97 10.66
N ARG A 100 -7.86 5.90 11.46
CA ARG A 100 -8.75 4.73 11.44
C ARG A 100 -10.21 5.09 11.73
N ARG A 101 -10.46 5.94 12.74
CA ARG A 101 -11.81 6.42 13.09
C ARG A 101 -12.51 7.17 11.95
N ARG A 102 -11.74 7.73 11.02
CA ARG A 102 -12.26 8.45 9.84
C ARG A 102 -12.27 7.61 8.57
N GLY A 103 -12.02 6.31 8.69
CA GLY A 103 -11.90 5.40 7.54
C GLY A 103 -10.71 5.74 6.62
N GLN A 104 -9.72 6.48 7.14
CA GLN A 104 -8.53 6.85 6.38
C GLN A 104 -7.34 6.01 6.85
N THR A 105 -6.37 5.80 5.96
CA THR A 105 -5.11 5.15 6.29
C THR A 105 -3.95 6.11 6.04
N LEU A 106 -2.99 6.13 6.97
CA LEU A 106 -1.68 6.72 6.75
C LEU A 106 -0.87 5.80 5.83
N SER A 107 -1.29 5.63 4.58
CA SER A 107 -0.49 4.88 3.62
C SER A 107 0.63 5.80 3.11
N ALA A 108 1.87 5.53 3.56
CA ALA A 108 3.05 6.28 3.13
C ALA A 108 3.47 5.96 1.69
N LYS A 109 2.92 4.90 1.10
CA LYS A 109 3.12 4.57 -0.32
C LYS A 109 1.81 4.07 -0.91
N PRO A 110 1.45 4.45 -2.15
CA PRO A 110 0.42 3.72 -2.87
C PRO A 110 0.86 2.26 -2.95
N PHE A 111 -0.02 1.34 -2.58
CA PHE A 111 0.23 -0.08 -2.77
C PHE A 111 0.35 -0.31 -4.28
N ARG A 112 1.58 -0.47 -4.78
CA ARG A 112 1.79 -0.85 -6.17
C ARG A 112 1.38 -2.30 -6.32
N THR A 113 0.61 -2.58 -7.37
CA THR A 113 0.30 -3.97 -7.67
C THR A 113 1.58 -4.72 -8.05
N ARG A 114 1.56 -6.05 -7.95
CA ARG A 114 2.68 -6.88 -8.39
C ARG A 114 3.04 -6.60 -9.86
N HIS A 115 2.01 -6.39 -10.71
CA HIS A 115 2.19 -6.14 -12.13
C HIS A 115 2.89 -4.80 -12.39
N GLU A 116 2.46 -3.72 -11.73
CA GLU A 116 3.12 -2.41 -11.82
C GLU A 116 4.57 -2.45 -11.33
N THR A 117 4.83 -3.20 -10.28
CA THR A 117 6.19 -3.38 -9.76
C THR A 117 7.06 -4.11 -10.78
N LEU A 118 6.53 -5.16 -11.41
CA LEU A 118 7.23 -5.91 -12.46
C LEU A 118 7.49 -5.07 -13.71
N SER A 119 6.54 -4.25 -14.17
CA SER A 119 6.74 -3.41 -15.35
C SER A 119 7.89 -2.41 -15.13
N ILE A 120 7.94 -1.77 -13.96
CA ILE A 120 9.04 -0.86 -13.59
C ILE A 120 10.38 -1.60 -13.62
N ILE A 121 10.44 -2.81 -13.05
CA ILE A 121 11.67 -3.60 -13.02
C ILE A 121 12.10 -4.01 -14.43
N VAL A 122 11.16 -4.45 -15.28
CA VAL A 122 11.41 -4.78 -16.69
C VAL A 122 12.00 -3.59 -17.45
N ASP A 123 11.44 -2.40 -17.26
CA ASP A 123 11.94 -1.17 -17.90
C ASP A 123 13.36 -0.83 -17.40
N CYS A 124 13.64 -1.03 -16.11
CA CYS A 124 14.97 -0.82 -15.55
C CYS A 124 16.00 -1.84 -16.05
N ILE A 125 15.62 -3.11 -16.24
CA ILE A 125 16.48 -4.14 -16.84
C ILE A 125 16.80 -3.76 -18.29
N LYS A 126 15.80 -3.33 -19.06
CA LYS A 126 16.01 -2.85 -20.45
C LYS A 126 16.94 -1.64 -20.51
N ALA A 127 16.90 -0.78 -19.50
CA ALA A 127 17.79 0.37 -19.36
C ALA A 127 19.19 0.02 -18.81
N GLY A 128 19.44 -1.24 -18.41
CA GLY A 128 20.73 -1.68 -17.87
C GLY A 128 21.06 -1.13 -16.48
N LEU A 129 20.06 -0.73 -15.69
CA LEU A 129 20.26 -0.19 -14.35
C LEU A 129 20.74 -1.26 -13.36
N SER A 130 21.40 -0.82 -12.29
CA SER A 130 21.83 -1.70 -11.19
C SER A 130 20.64 -2.19 -10.34
N GLN A 131 20.83 -3.28 -9.59
CA GLN A 131 19.76 -3.84 -8.74
C GLN A 131 19.34 -2.89 -7.60
N GLU A 132 20.29 -2.11 -7.07
CA GLU A 132 20.02 -1.08 -6.06
C GLU A 132 19.09 0.02 -6.60
N GLU A 133 19.39 0.53 -7.80
CA GLU A 133 18.58 1.57 -8.45
C GLU A 133 17.21 1.04 -8.86
N MET A 134 17.15 -0.21 -9.34
CA MET A 134 15.90 -0.92 -9.62
C MET A 134 15.01 -0.96 -8.37
N ALA A 135 15.55 -1.41 -7.24
CA ALA A 135 14.82 -1.52 -5.98
C ALA A 135 14.30 -0.15 -5.51
N LYS A 136 15.16 0.88 -5.58
CA LYS A 136 14.80 2.26 -5.24
C LYS A 136 13.66 2.79 -6.11
N ARG A 137 13.71 2.57 -7.43
CA ARG A 137 12.69 3.03 -8.38
C ARG A 137 11.38 2.26 -8.24
N ALA A 138 11.47 0.95 -8.05
CA ALA A 138 10.33 0.08 -7.75
C ALA A 138 9.75 0.30 -6.34
N GLY A 139 10.48 1.01 -5.46
CA GLY A 139 10.03 1.37 -4.11
C GLY A 139 10.06 0.20 -3.12
N ILE A 140 10.80 -0.86 -3.45
CA ILE A 140 10.97 -2.10 -2.68
C ILE A 140 12.39 -2.16 -2.09
N THR A 141 12.61 -3.04 -1.12
CA THR A 141 13.96 -3.32 -0.63
C THR A 141 14.71 -4.21 -1.62
N GLU A 142 16.04 -4.08 -1.66
CA GLU A 142 16.89 -4.91 -2.53
C GLU A 142 16.75 -6.41 -2.21
N ALA A 143 16.68 -6.76 -0.93
CA ALA A 143 16.36 -8.13 -0.51
C ALA A 143 15.02 -8.61 -1.08
N SER A 144 13.99 -7.75 -1.12
CA SER A 144 12.68 -8.13 -1.70
C SER A 144 12.75 -8.36 -3.21
N LEU A 145 13.62 -7.63 -3.93
CA LEU A 145 13.81 -7.80 -5.37
C LEU A 145 14.26 -9.24 -5.71
N THR A 146 15.11 -9.82 -4.87
CA THR A 146 15.67 -11.17 -5.06
C THR A 146 14.82 -12.26 -4.37
N THR A 147 14.42 -12.06 -3.12
CA THR A 147 13.66 -13.05 -2.32
C THR A 147 12.26 -13.31 -2.88
N ASN A 148 11.53 -12.26 -3.28
CA ASN A 148 10.15 -12.40 -3.76
C ASN A 148 10.05 -12.73 -5.26
N LYS A 149 11.14 -13.20 -5.87
CA LYS A 149 11.23 -13.63 -7.28
C LYS A 149 10.90 -12.55 -8.32
N TYR A 150 10.74 -11.27 -7.93
CA TYR A 150 10.45 -10.16 -8.85
C TYR A 150 11.49 -10.07 -9.97
N TYR A 151 12.78 -10.17 -9.63
CA TYR A 151 13.86 -10.11 -10.62
C TYR A 151 13.79 -11.26 -11.63
N ARG A 152 13.58 -12.50 -11.17
CA ARG A 152 13.48 -13.67 -12.05
C ARG A 152 12.26 -13.58 -12.96
N ASP A 153 11.13 -13.15 -12.42
CA ASP A 153 9.89 -12.99 -13.20
C ASP A 153 10.04 -11.88 -14.24
N ALA A 154 10.69 -10.77 -13.89
CA ALA A 154 11.00 -9.69 -14.83
C ALA A 154 11.95 -10.16 -15.95
N ILE A 155 12.99 -10.94 -15.64
CA ILE A 155 13.88 -11.54 -16.65
C ILE A 155 13.10 -12.43 -17.62
N LYS A 156 12.19 -13.27 -17.12
CA LYS A 156 11.35 -14.13 -17.98
C LYS A 156 10.51 -13.28 -18.94
N LEU A 157 9.95 -12.17 -18.46
CA LEU A 157 9.17 -11.25 -19.28
C LEU A 157 10.04 -10.57 -20.35
N VAL A 158 11.26 -10.14 -20.01
CA VAL A 158 12.23 -9.58 -20.98
C VAL A 158 12.63 -10.64 -22.02
N GLY A 159 12.97 -11.85 -21.58
CA GLY A 159 13.37 -12.95 -22.47
C GLY A 159 12.23 -13.42 -23.39
N SER A 160 10.97 -13.40 -22.92
CA SER A 160 9.82 -13.80 -23.73
C SER A 160 9.50 -12.84 -24.88
N THR A 161 9.97 -11.59 -24.81
CA THR A 161 9.81 -10.62 -25.91
C THR A 161 10.84 -10.78 -27.03
N GLN A 162 11.92 -11.53 -26.81
CA GLN A 162 12.77 -12.02 -27.91
C GLN A 162 12.24 -13.39 -28.36
N LYS A 163 11.16 -13.40 -29.14
CA LYS A 163 10.87 -14.56 -29.98
C LYS A 163 12.10 -14.73 -30.87
N PRO A 164 12.88 -15.82 -30.78
CA PRO A 164 14.05 -15.98 -31.64
C PRO A 164 13.55 -15.85 -33.07
N GLU A 165 14.14 -14.92 -33.84
CA GLU A 165 13.86 -14.85 -35.26
C GLU A 165 14.05 -16.26 -35.81
N PRO A 166 13.08 -16.81 -36.57
CA PRO A 166 13.26 -18.12 -37.18
C PRO A 166 14.55 -18.05 -37.98
N THR A 167 15.57 -18.79 -37.53
CA THR A 167 16.86 -18.84 -38.20
C THR A 167 16.58 -19.20 -39.64
N LYS A 168 16.84 -18.27 -40.57
CA LYS A 168 16.69 -18.54 -42.00
C LYS A 168 17.47 -19.84 -42.27
N PRO A 169 16.83 -20.88 -42.84
CA PRO A 169 17.52 -22.13 -43.08
C PRO A 169 18.76 -21.84 -43.91
N LYS A 170 19.93 -22.25 -43.41
CA LYS A 170 21.17 -22.10 -44.17
C LYS A 170 21.00 -22.88 -45.48
N PRO A 171 21.29 -22.29 -46.65
CA PRO A 171 21.26 -23.03 -47.90
C PRO A 171 22.30 -24.14 -47.81
N VAL A 172 21.83 -25.39 -47.74
CA VAL A 172 22.70 -26.56 -47.77
C VAL A 172 23.00 -26.84 -49.22
N ASN A 173 24.28 -26.81 -49.59
CA ASN A 173 24.72 -27.16 -50.91
C ASN A 173 24.71 -28.69 -51.03
N ILE A 174 23.81 -29.23 -51.87
CA ILE A 174 23.54 -30.67 -51.95
C ILE A 174 24.78 -31.45 -52.44
N ALA A 175 25.66 -30.78 -53.20
CA ALA A 175 26.91 -31.34 -53.70
C ALA A 175 27.89 -31.74 -52.58
N ASP A 176 27.84 -31.07 -51.43
CA ASP A 176 28.78 -31.28 -50.32
C ASP A 176 28.32 -32.36 -49.34
N LEU A 177 27.11 -32.89 -49.50
CA LEU A 177 26.57 -33.95 -48.65
C LEU A 177 27.11 -35.32 -49.06
N SER A 178 27.38 -36.16 -48.06
CA SER A 178 27.67 -37.57 -48.27
C SER A 178 26.46 -38.32 -48.84
N GLN A 179 26.69 -39.47 -49.48
CA GLN A 179 25.62 -40.25 -50.09
C GLN A 179 24.58 -40.72 -49.05
N ASP A 180 25.01 -41.04 -47.83
CA ASP A 180 24.12 -41.45 -46.74
C ASP A 180 23.23 -40.30 -46.25
N GLU A 181 23.78 -39.08 -46.17
CA GLU A 181 23.00 -37.89 -45.82
C GLU A 181 21.98 -37.55 -46.92
N ARG A 182 22.34 -37.73 -48.20
CA ARG A 182 21.40 -37.55 -49.33
C ARG A 182 20.26 -38.57 -49.27
N ASN A 183 20.57 -39.83 -48.99
CA ASN A 183 19.57 -40.89 -48.83
C ASN A 183 18.63 -40.62 -47.64
N ALA A 184 19.16 -40.13 -46.52
CA ALA A 184 18.38 -39.78 -45.34
C ALA A 184 17.44 -38.59 -45.60
N ILE A 185 17.89 -37.57 -46.33
CA ILE A 185 17.04 -36.43 -46.73
C ILE A 185 15.91 -36.89 -47.67
N ALA A 186 16.21 -37.74 -48.65
CA ALA A 186 15.23 -38.28 -49.57
C ALA A 186 14.16 -39.12 -48.82
N ALA A 187 14.60 -39.99 -47.90
CA ALA A 187 13.70 -40.80 -47.07
C ALA A 187 12.77 -39.92 -46.22
N ASN A 188 13.31 -38.88 -45.57
CA ASN A 188 12.52 -37.94 -44.79
C ASN A 188 11.52 -37.13 -45.64
N ALA A 189 11.91 -36.74 -46.86
CA ALA A 189 11.02 -36.05 -47.78
C ALA A 189 9.85 -36.94 -48.22
N MET A 190 10.12 -38.21 -48.51
CA MET A 190 9.08 -39.21 -48.81
C MET A 190 8.14 -39.43 -47.62
N TRP A 191 8.68 -39.55 -46.41
CA TRP A 191 7.88 -39.75 -45.20
C TRP A 191 6.92 -38.57 -44.92
N ARG A 192 7.43 -37.33 -45.01
CA ARG A 192 6.59 -36.12 -44.86
C ARG A 192 5.58 -35.95 -46.00
N GLY A 193 5.87 -36.45 -47.20
CA GLY A 193 4.89 -36.53 -48.28
C GLY A 193 3.74 -37.47 -47.94
N LEU A 194 4.08 -38.65 -47.41
CA LEU A 194 3.12 -39.66 -46.98
C LEU A 194 2.23 -39.16 -45.81
N GLU A 195 2.81 -38.48 -44.83
CA GLU A 195 2.06 -37.86 -43.71
C GLU A 195 1.06 -36.82 -44.20
N ARG A 196 1.48 -35.96 -45.14
CA ARG A 196 0.58 -34.96 -45.73
C ARG A 196 -0.56 -35.61 -46.51
N TRP A 197 -0.28 -36.65 -47.29
CA TRP A 197 -1.32 -37.40 -48.00
C TRP A 197 -2.31 -38.09 -47.05
N ARG A 198 -1.80 -38.70 -45.97
CA ARG A 198 -2.64 -39.32 -44.92
C ARG A 198 -3.48 -38.30 -44.15
N GLY A 199 -2.97 -37.08 -43.95
CA GLY A 199 -3.70 -36.00 -43.29
C GLY A 199 -4.82 -35.39 -44.14
N VAL A 200 -4.74 -35.50 -45.47
CA VAL A 200 -5.77 -35.01 -46.41
C VAL A 200 -6.88 -36.05 -46.65
N ASN A 201 -6.58 -37.35 -46.49
CA ASN A 201 -7.52 -38.45 -46.66
C ASN A 201 -8.18 -38.91 -45.34
N ARG A 202 -8.17 -38.08 -44.30
CA ARG A 202 -8.90 -38.27 -43.04
C ARG A 202 -9.96 -37.20 -42.91
#